data_AF-A0A4S8KK81-F1
#
_entry.id   AF-A0A4S8KK81-F1
#
_cell.length_a   1.000
_cell.length_b   1.000
_cell.length_c   1.000
_cell.angle_alpha   90.00
_cell.angle_beta   90.00
_cell.angle_gamma   90.00
#
_symmetry.space_group_name_H-M   'P 1'
#
loop_
_entity.id
_entity.type
_entity.pdbx_description
1 polymer ?
#
loop_
_entity_poly.entity_id
_entity_poly.type
_entity_poly.pdbx_seq_one_letter_code
_entity_poly.pdbx_strand_id
1 'polypeptide(L)' 'MAREAAAKDKNYDSRHTRERMQVEFTGKFGKPAYDWQLDTAEALLLSLDTVIIAGNMSRDGTEARSRTFTSW' A
#
# COMPACT_ATOMS: atom_id res chain seq x y z
N MET A 1 15.26 1.12 0.97
CA MET A 1 14.59 0.23 1.96
C MET A 1 13.81 1.10 2.93
N ALA A 2 12.57 1.47 2.58
CA ALA A 2 11.79 2.41 3.39
C ALA A 2 11.27 1.80 4.71
N ARG A 3 11.03 0.47 4.71
CA ARG A 3 10.62 -0.29 5.91
C ARG A 3 11.69 -0.30 6.98
N GLU A 4 12.94 -0.50 6.60
CA GLU A 4 14.07 -0.52 7.54
C GLU A 4 14.34 0.87 8.13
N ALA A 5 14.10 1.93 7.37
CA ALA A 5 14.19 3.30 7.85
C ALA A 5 13.07 3.61 8.87
N ALA A 6 11.82 3.29 8.55
CA ALA A 6 10.68 3.54 9.45
C ALA A 6 10.73 2.67 10.74
N ALA A 7 11.20 1.43 10.64
CA ALA A 7 11.39 0.55 11.80
C ALA A 7 12.47 1.09 12.76
N LYS A 8 13.56 1.67 12.22
CA LYS A 8 14.65 2.25 13.02
C LYS A 8 14.29 3.58 13.66
N ASP A 9 13.52 4.42 12.98
CA ASP A 9 13.31 5.81 13.39
C ASP A 9 12.06 6.00 14.28
N LYS A 10 11.06 5.11 14.18
CA LYS A 10 9.74 5.31 14.81
C LYS A 10 9.23 4.16 15.68
N ASN A 11 10.05 3.13 15.95
CA ASN A 11 9.60 1.90 16.65
C ASN A 11 8.31 1.33 16.02
N TYR A 12 8.23 1.39 14.69
CA TYR A 12 7.03 1.07 13.95
C TYR A 12 6.88 -0.44 13.76
N ASP A 13 5.82 -1.02 14.32
CA ASP A 13 5.46 -2.43 14.13
C ASP A 13 4.68 -2.60 12.80
N SER A 14 5.45 -2.82 11.75
CA SER A 14 4.94 -3.11 10.40
C SER A 14 4.02 -4.33 10.39
N ARG A 15 4.37 -5.38 11.14
CA ARG A 15 3.60 -6.63 11.12
C ARG A 15 2.20 -6.44 11.68
N HIS A 16 2.11 -5.86 12.88
CA HIS A 16 0.82 -5.60 13.50
C HIS A 16 -0.02 -4.60 12.69
N THR A 17 0.61 -3.57 12.10
CA THR A 17 -0.12 -2.60 11.29
C THR A 17 -0.69 -3.24 10.02
N ARG A 18 0.05 -4.12 9.36
CA ARG A 18 -0.43 -4.88 8.20
C ARG A 18 -1.55 -5.84 8.54
N GLU A 19 -1.46 -6.54 9.68
CA GLU A 19 -2.54 -7.41 10.16
C GLU A 19 -3.84 -6.63 10.37
N ARG A 20 -3.77 -5.43 10.95
CA ARG A 20 -4.93 -4.54 11.09
C ARG A 20 -5.47 -4.05 9.74
N MET A 21 -4.60 -3.61 8.83
CA MET A 21 -5.00 -3.22 7.48
C MET A 21 -5.69 -4.36 6.73
N GLN A 22 -5.20 -5.59 6.90
CA GLN A 22 -5.77 -6.79 6.31
C GLN A 22 -7.18 -7.08 6.83
N VAL A 23 -7.40 -6.99 8.14
CA VAL A 23 -8.71 -7.17 8.77
C VAL A 23 -9.70 -6.14 8.25
N GLU A 24 -9.33 -4.86 8.25
CA GLU A 24 -10.18 -3.77 7.78
C GLU A 24 -10.51 -3.88 6.28
N PHE A 25 -9.51 -4.21 5.46
CA PHE A 25 -9.71 -4.40 4.02
C PHE A 25 -10.64 -5.59 3.74
N THR A 26 -10.42 -6.70 4.44
CA THR A 26 -11.27 -7.89 4.29
C THR A 26 -12.70 -7.61 4.76
N GLY A 27 -12.88 -6.87 5.86
CA GLY A 27 -14.20 -6.47 6.36
C GLY A 27 -14.98 -5.60 5.38
N LYS A 28 -14.29 -4.73 4.63
CA LYS A 28 -14.92 -3.82 3.66
C LYS A 28 -15.16 -4.45 2.29
N PHE A 29 -14.24 -5.27 1.81
CA PHE A 29 -14.24 -5.78 0.43
C PHE A 29 -14.55 -7.27 0.32
N GLY A 30 -14.67 -7.98 1.45
CA GLY A 30 -14.97 -9.41 1.51
C GLY A 30 -13.86 -10.32 0.95
N LYS A 31 -12.70 -9.74 0.61
CA LYS A 31 -11.54 -10.44 0.05
C LYS A 31 -10.27 -9.93 0.71
N PRO A 32 -9.25 -10.78 0.86
CA PRO A 32 -7.98 -10.33 1.39
C PRO A 32 -7.31 -9.35 0.43
N ALA A 33 -6.63 -8.34 0.99
CA ALA A 33 -5.74 -7.48 0.22
C ALA A 33 -4.54 -8.28 -0.30
N TYR A 34 -4.05 -7.91 -1.49
CA TYR A 34 -2.77 -8.39 -1.98
C TYR A 34 -1.61 -7.66 -1.28
N ASP A 35 -0.44 -8.29 -1.24
CA ASP A 35 0.73 -7.73 -0.57
C ASP A 35 1.09 -6.33 -1.05
N TRP A 36 1.04 -6.07 -2.36
CA TRP A 36 1.33 -4.74 -2.91
C TRP A 36 0.33 -3.66 -2.47
N GLN A 37 -0.92 -4.03 -2.19
CA GLN A 37 -1.95 -3.11 -1.70
C GLN A 37 -1.66 -2.73 -0.26
N LEU A 38 -1.26 -3.70 0.57
CA LEU A 38 -0.81 -3.47 1.93
C LEU A 38 0.47 -2.61 1.95
N ASP A 39 1.43 -2.92 1.07
CA ASP A 39 2.69 -2.16 0.94
C ASP A 39 2.45 -0.69 0.61
N THR A 40 1.50 -0.44 -0.29
CA THR A 40 1.12 0.91 -0.70
C THR A 40 0.38 1.64 0.42
N ALA A 41 -0.58 0.99 1.07
CA ALA A 41 -1.33 1.57 2.18
C ALA A 41 -0.40 1.90 3.36
N GLU A 42 0.54 1.02 3.67
CA GLU A 42 1.56 1.22 4.68
C GLU A 42 2.48 2.41 4.36
N ALA A 43 2.91 2.54 3.11
CA ALA A 43 3.75 3.66 2.69
C ALA A 43 3.02 5.01 2.79
N LEU A 44 1.72 5.04 2.47
CA LEU A 44 0.87 6.21 2.66
C LEU A 44 0.70 6.55 4.16
N LEU A 45 0.50 5.56 5.02
CA LEU A 45 0.39 5.76 6.48
C LEU A 45 1.68 6.31 7.10
N LEU A 46 2.83 5.94 6.54
CA LEU A 46 4.13 6.43 6.97
C LEU A 46 4.51 7.78 6.34
N SER A 47 3.63 8.36 5.53
CA SER A 47 3.86 9.59 4.76
C SER A 47 5.14 9.53 3.92
N LEU A 48 5.38 8.38 3.28
CA LEU A 48 6.52 8.19 2.40
C LEU A 48 6.17 8.59 0.97
N ASP A 49 7.10 9.28 0.30
CA ASP A 49 6.98 9.54 -1.14
C ASP A 49 6.95 8.20 -1.91
N THR A 50 5.80 7.91 -2.52
CA THR A 50 5.53 6.62 -3.14
C THR A 50 4.97 6.80 -4.54
N VAL A 51 5.63 6.18 -5.53
CA VAL A 51 5.11 6.08 -6.90
C VAL A 51 4.46 4.71 -7.05
N ILE A 52 3.15 4.68 -7.33
CA ILE A 52 2.40 3.45 -7.57
C ILE A 52 2.20 3.29 -9.07
N ILE A 53 2.74 2.20 -9.62
CA ILE A 53 2.51 1.79 -11.00
C ILE A 53 1.60 0.57 -10.96
N ALA A 54 0.28 0.80 -11.07
CA ALA A 54 -0.71 -0.26 -11.15
C ALA A 54 -1.23 -0.37 -12.59
N GLY A 55 -1.04 -1.53 -13.22
CA GLY A 55 -1.74 -1.85 -14.46
C GLY A 55 -3.21 -2.13 -14.15
N ASN A 56 -4.12 -1.39 -14.77
CA ASN A 56 -5.54 -1.72 -14.66
C ASN A 56 -5.78 -2.92 -15.58
N MET A 57 -5.76 -4.14 -15.05
CA MET A 57 -6.24 -5.31 -15.80
C MET A 57 -7.78 -5.29 -15.82
N SER A 58 -8.33 -4.28 -16.50
CA SER A 58 -9.66 -4.39 -17.08
C SER A 58 -9.59 -5.52 -18.10
N ARG A 59 -10.61 -6.38 -18.14
CA ARG A 59 -10.69 -7.53 -19.04
C ARG A 59 -10.85 -7.13 -20.52
N ASP A 60 -10.66 -5.85 -20.83
CA ASP A 60 -10.66 -5.27 -22.16
C ASP A 60 -9.37 -4.46 -22.31
N GLY A 61 -8.52 -4.89 -23.23
CA GLY A 61 -7.09 -4.54 -23.27
C GLY A 61 -6.79 -3.09 -23.64
N THR A 62 -6.97 -2.15 -22.71
CA THR A 62 -6.52 -0.77 -22.91
C THR A 62 -5.97 -0.12 -21.63
N GLU A 63 -4.67 0.21 -21.73
CA GLU A 63 -3.94 1.30 -21.07
C GLU A 63 -3.67 1.20 -19.55
N ALA A 64 -2.39 0.93 -19.22
CA ALA A 64 -1.85 1.11 -17.88
C ALA A 64 -1.67 2.62 -17.58
N ARG A 65 -2.49 3.17 -16.68
CA ARG A 65 -2.35 4.55 -16.21
C ARG A 65 -1.53 4.58 -14.92
N SER A 66 -0.31 5.10 -14.97
CA SER A 66 0.46 5.45 -13.77
C SER A 66 -0.07 6.78 -13.21
N ARG A 67 -0.23 6.87 -11.88
CA ARG A 67 -0.67 8.09 -11.20
C ARG A 67 0.23 8.32 -9.99
N THR A 68 1.09 9.33 -10.07
CA THR A 68 1.97 9.74 -8.97
C THR A 68 1.17 10.57 -7.97
N PHE A 69 1.23 10.22 -6.70
CA PHE A 69 0.63 11.00 -5.62
C PHE A 69 1.78 11.64 -4.83
N THR A 70 1.84 12.97 -4.82
CA THR A 70 2.83 13.74 -4.06
C THR A 70 2.06 14.57 -3.04
N SER A 71 2.33 14.34 -1.75
CA SER A 71 1.80 15.14 -0.65
C SER A 71 2.79 16.27 -0.38
N TRP A 72 2.32 17.52 -0.38
CA TRP A 72 3.11 18.71 0.00
C TRP A 72 3.18 18.88 1.51
#